data_AF-A0A6N7VR93-F1
#
_entry.id   AF-A0A6N7VR93-F1
#
_cell.length_a   1.000
_cell.length_b   1.000
_cell.length_c   1.000
_cell.angle_alpha   90.00
_cell.angle_beta   90.00
_cell.angle_gamma   90.00
#
_symmetry.space_group_name_H-M   'P 1'
#
loop_
_entity.id
_entity.type
_entity.pdbx_description
1 polymer ?
#
loop_
_entity_poly.entity_id
_entity_poly.type
_entity_poly.pdbx_seq_one_letter_code
_entity_poly.pdbx_strand_id
1 'polypeptide(L)'
;MRKYILLGILSVVLIGCSNTSSKIELTPSEIREVENNQNEIAGILIKKAILKDMNGYKYDREEKEALDEAKENLEIEFYLNRLATKRAKVTDEQVINIYEANKVQLKNISPEIALPQIKEQLLLQQVNFEKINYINSLIEKYNLNDIFKSYSNTLKVEEKTEIKNNKK
;
A
#
# COMPACT_ATOMS: atom_id res chain seq x y z
N MET A 1 35.51 -16.65 19.48
CA MET A 1 35.07 -15.32 19.93
C MET A 1 33.98 -14.82 18.98
N ARG A 2 32.71 -14.88 19.40
CA ARG A 2 31.57 -14.36 18.62
C ARG A 2 31.49 -12.85 18.83
N LYS A 3 31.73 -12.07 17.78
CA LYS A 3 31.50 -10.61 17.77
C LYS A 3 30.04 -10.39 17.40
N TYR A 4 29.18 -10.17 18.40
CA TYR A 4 27.84 -9.63 18.16
C TYR A 4 27.99 -8.13 17.89
N ILE A 5 27.83 -7.74 16.63
CA ILE A 5 27.68 -6.32 16.28
C ILE A 5 26.23 -5.97 16.64
N LEU A 6 26.03 -5.48 17.86
CA LEU A 6 24.84 -4.74 18.23
C LEU A 6 24.89 -3.38 17.51
N LEU A 7 24.48 -3.37 16.24
CA LEU A 7 24.04 -2.16 15.57
C LEU A 7 22.69 -1.78 16.19
N GLY A 8 22.76 -1.16 17.36
CA GLY A 8 21.64 -0.43 17.94
C GLY A 8 21.30 0.71 17.00
N ILE A 9 20.40 0.44 16.06
CA ILE A 9 19.68 1.50 15.37
C ILE A 9 18.86 2.15 16.47
N LEU A 10 19.33 3.31 16.90
CA LEU A 10 18.55 4.28 17.63
C LEU A 10 17.39 4.66 16.70
N SER A 11 16.33 3.86 16.72
CA SER A 11 15.05 4.23 16.15
C SER A 11 14.57 5.41 16.98
N VAL A 12 14.92 6.60 16.50
CA VAL A 12 14.15 7.80 16.79
C VAL A 12 12.77 7.49 16.21
N VAL A 13 11.94 6.84 17.02
CA VAL A 13 10.50 6.82 16.82
C VAL A 13 10.12 8.29 17.01
N LEU A 14 10.13 9.03 15.90
CA LEU A 14 9.30 10.22 15.78
C LEU A 14 7.88 9.70 15.85
N ILE A 15 7.44 9.39 17.06
CA ILE A 15 6.04 9.42 17.44
C ILE A 15 5.66 10.85 17.11
N GLY A 16 5.09 11.03 15.92
CA GLY A 16 4.24 12.16 15.67
C GLY A 16 3.14 12.05 16.70
N CYS A 17 3.38 12.64 17.88
CA CYS A 17 2.35 12.98 18.84
C CYS A 17 1.45 13.98 18.12
N SER A 18 0.55 13.48 17.29
CA SER A 18 -0.66 14.21 16.97
C SER A 18 -1.34 14.39 18.32
N ASN A 19 -1.46 15.64 18.75
CA ASN A 19 -2.22 16.05 19.92
C ASN A 19 -3.68 15.62 19.68
N THR A 20 -3.99 14.35 19.90
CA THR A 20 -5.34 13.82 19.86
C THR A 20 -5.99 14.33 21.15
N SER A 21 -6.71 15.44 21.00
CA SER A 21 -7.70 15.88 21.97
C SER A 21 -8.46 14.64 22.45
N SER A 22 -8.37 14.33 23.73
CA SER A 22 -9.04 13.18 24.36
C SER A 22 -10.56 13.35 24.47
N LYS A 23 -11.10 14.46 23.94
CA LYS A 23 -12.51 14.79 23.95
C LYS A 23 -13.19 14.32 22.66
N ILE A 24 -14.33 13.67 22.85
CA ILE A 24 -15.23 13.24 21.77
C ILE A 24 -16.14 14.43 21.44
N GLU A 25 -15.59 15.41 20.74
CA GLU A 25 -16.29 16.62 20.29
C GLU A 25 -15.74 17.07 18.93
N LEU A 26 -16.56 17.77 18.13
CA LEU A 26 -16.11 18.38 16.89
C LEU A 26 -15.30 19.65 17.20
N THR A 27 -14.24 19.85 16.42
CA THR A 27 -13.51 21.12 16.38
C THR A 27 -14.29 22.16 15.55
N PRO A 28 -14.03 23.47 15.74
CA PRO A 28 -14.65 24.50 14.91
C PRO A 28 -14.38 24.34 13.39
N SER A 29 -13.27 23.71 12.99
CA SER A 29 -13.01 23.41 11.58
C SER A 29 -13.88 22.27 11.08
N GLU A 30 -13.99 21.18 11.84
CA GLU A 30 -14.88 20.05 11.49
C GLU A 30 -16.35 20.48 11.38
N ILE A 31 -16.82 21.38 12.27
CA ILE A 31 -18.19 21.94 12.18
C ILE A 31 -18.42 22.69 10.87
N ARG A 32 -17.41 23.43 10.40
CA ARG A 32 -17.49 24.18 9.14
C ARG A 32 -17.49 23.28 7.91
N GLU A 33 -16.77 22.15 7.97
CA GLU A 33 -16.65 21.21 6.85
C GLU A 33 -17.92 20.40 6.61
N VAL A 34 -18.65 20.04 7.67
CA VAL A 34 -19.81 19.13 7.57
C VAL A 34 -21.14 19.84 7.31
N GLU A 35 -21.22 21.18 7.34
CA GLU A 35 -22.41 21.98 6.98
C GLU A 35 -23.77 21.46 7.56
N ASN A 36 -23.78 20.95 8.79
CA ASN A 36 -24.93 20.30 9.48
C ASN A 36 -25.35 18.90 8.97
N ASN A 37 -24.55 18.24 8.12
CA ASN A 37 -24.75 16.85 7.73
C ASN A 37 -24.62 15.93 8.96
N GLN A 38 -25.77 15.48 9.48
CA GLN A 38 -25.83 14.67 10.70
C GLN A 38 -25.07 13.34 10.58
N ASN A 39 -25.03 12.75 9.38
CA ASN A 39 -24.31 11.49 9.15
C ASN A 39 -22.78 11.70 9.22
N GLU A 40 -22.28 12.79 8.66
CA GLU A 40 -20.85 13.13 8.74
C GLU A 40 -20.44 13.50 10.17
N ILE A 41 -21.26 14.29 10.87
CA ILE A 41 -21.07 14.62 12.28
C ILE A 41 -20.97 13.34 13.12
N ALA A 42 -21.92 12.41 12.96
CA ALA A 42 -21.91 11.13 13.65
C ALA A 42 -20.64 10.32 13.32
N GLY A 43 -20.25 10.27 12.05
CA GLY A 43 -19.03 9.59 11.60
C GLY A 43 -17.76 10.14 12.26
N ILE A 44 -17.63 11.47 12.38
CA ILE A 44 -16.49 12.11 13.06
C ILE A 44 -16.47 11.75 14.55
N LEU A 45 -17.61 11.81 15.23
CA LEU A 45 -17.69 11.47 16.67
C LEU A 45 -17.35 10.00 16.92
N ILE A 46 -17.87 9.08 16.10
CA ILE A 46 -17.55 7.64 16.17
C ILE A 46 -16.05 7.43 15.97
N LYS A 47 -15.45 8.06 14.95
CA LYS A 47 -14.00 7.98 14.72
C LYS A 47 -13.20 8.44 15.93
N LYS A 48 -13.56 9.57 16.55
CA LYS A 48 -12.89 10.08 17.75
C LYS A 48 -13.05 9.15 18.95
N ALA A 49 -14.22 8.54 19.13
CA ALA A 49 -14.46 7.55 20.18
C ALA A 49 -13.56 6.31 20.00
N ILE A 50 -13.48 5.75 18.79
CA ILE A 50 -12.59 4.64 18.46
C ILE A 50 -11.12 5.00 18.74
N LEU A 51 -10.66 6.18 18.32
CA LEU A 51 -9.29 6.63 18.58
C LEU A 51 -8.98 6.76 20.08
N LYS A 52 -9.97 7.21 20.87
CA LYS A 52 -9.83 7.31 22.33
C LYS A 52 -9.69 5.92 22.97
N ASP A 53 -10.54 4.97 22.58
CA ASP A 53 -10.49 3.59 23.11
C ASP A 53 -9.21 2.87 22.66
N MET A 54 -8.80 3.07 21.40
CA MET A 54 -7.56 2.55 20.82
C MET A 54 -6.33 3.03 21.60
N ASN A 55 -6.28 4.31 22.01
CA ASN A 55 -5.19 4.84 22.83
C ASN A 55 -5.13 4.23 24.24
N GLY A 56 -6.25 3.70 24.74
CA GLY A 56 -6.31 2.99 26.02
C GLY A 56 -5.93 1.50 25.92
N TYR A 57 -5.93 0.94 24.72
CA TYR A 57 -5.61 -0.47 24.48
C TYR A 57 -4.10 -0.72 24.62
N LYS A 58 -3.74 -1.76 25.37
CA LYS A 58 -2.34 -2.16 25.59
C LYS A 58 -1.97 -3.29 24.64
N TYR A 59 -1.44 -2.92 23.48
CA TYR A 59 -0.90 -3.88 22.52
C TYR A 59 0.28 -4.65 23.11
N ASP A 60 0.30 -5.96 22.89
CA ASP A 60 1.45 -6.81 23.17
C ASP A 60 2.57 -6.59 22.13
N ARG A 61 3.64 -7.39 22.22
CA ARG A 61 4.78 -7.26 21.30
C ARG A 61 4.43 -7.70 19.88
N GLU A 62 3.70 -8.80 19.72
CA GLU A 62 3.38 -9.38 18.42
C GLU A 62 2.35 -8.51 17.68
N GLU A 63 1.35 -7.98 18.39
CA GLU A 63 0.39 -7.03 17.83
C GLU A 63 1.07 -5.74 17.34
N LYS A 64 2.08 -5.24 18.07
CA LYS A 64 2.86 -4.06 17.64
C LYS A 64 3.66 -4.34 16.39
N GLU A 65 4.35 -5.47 16.34
CA GLU A 65 5.10 -5.89 15.15
C GLU A 65 4.17 -6.02 13.93
N ALA A 66 2.99 -6.63 14.10
CA ALA A 66 1.99 -6.73 13.04
C ALA A 66 1.43 -5.37 12.59
N LEU A 67 1.21 -4.43 13.52
CA LEU A 67 0.77 -3.07 13.19
C LEU A 67 1.84 -2.28 12.43
N ASP A 68 3.10 -2.40 12.84
CA ASP A 68 4.22 -1.74 12.16
C ASP A 68 4.39 -2.27 10.73
N GLU A 69 4.31 -3.60 10.54
CA GLU A 69 4.33 -4.22 9.21
C GLU A 69 3.13 -3.78 8.35
N ALA A 70 1.92 -3.76 8.92
CA ALA A 70 0.73 -3.31 8.21
C ALA A 70 0.85 -1.84 7.76
N LYS A 71 1.42 -0.99 8.61
CA LYS A 71 1.66 0.42 8.31
C LYS A 71 2.72 0.58 7.21
N GLU A 72 3.83 -0.14 7.29
CA GLU A 72 4.87 -0.13 6.24
C GLU A 72 4.30 -0.55 4.89
N ASN A 73 3.55 -1.64 4.85
CA ASN A 73 2.90 -2.14 3.63
C ASN A 73 1.90 -1.11 3.04
N LEU A 74 1.13 -0.44 3.90
CA LEU A 74 0.21 0.61 3.47
C LEU A 74 0.96 1.82 2.88
N GLU A 75 2.08 2.23 3.48
CA GLU A 75 2.92 3.32 2.98
C GLU A 75 3.55 2.97 1.63
N ILE A 76 4.06 1.74 1.46
CA ILE A 76 4.60 1.23 0.20
C ILE A 76 3.51 1.26 -0.88
N GLU A 77 2.33 0.71 -0.61
CA GLU A 77 1.24 0.66 -1.60
C GLU A 77 0.71 2.07 -1.95
N PHE A 78 0.63 2.98 -0.96
CA PHE A 78 0.28 4.37 -1.21
C PHE A 78 1.30 5.06 -2.14
N TYR A 79 2.59 4.86 -1.88
CA TYR A 79 3.67 5.41 -2.71
C TYR A 79 3.60 4.87 -4.14
N LEU A 80 3.48 3.54 -4.31
CA LEU A 80 3.39 2.89 -5.61
C LEU A 80 2.17 3.37 -6.41
N ASN A 81 0.99 3.43 -5.78
CA ASN A 81 -0.22 3.96 -6.40
C ASN A 81 -0.04 5.40 -6.86
N ARG A 82 0.52 6.27 -6.01
CA ARG A 82 0.69 7.69 -6.33
C ARG A 82 1.66 7.90 -7.49
N LEU A 83 2.76 7.14 -7.51
CA LEU A 83 3.74 7.18 -8.58
C LEU A 83 3.15 6.68 -9.90
N ALA A 84 2.50 5.51 -9.88
CA ALA A 84 1.91 4.90 -11.06
C ALA A 84 0.77 5.73 -11.64
N THR A 85 -0.12 6.27 -10.80
CA THR A 85 -1.22 7.16 -11.23
C THR A 85 -0.72 8.41 -11.95
N LYS A 86 0.41 8.99 -11.50
CA LYS A 86 1.01 10.15 -12.17
C LYS A 86 1.63 9.81 -13.53
N ARG A 87 2.02 8.55 -13.74
CA ARG A 87 2.67 8.08 -14.97
C ARG A 87 1.69 7.49 -15.97
N ALA A 88 0.59 6.93 -15.48
CA ALA A 88 -0.43 6.30 -16.30
C ALA A 88 -1.08 7.31 -17.25
N LYS A 89 -1.12 6.94 -18.53
CA LYS A 89 -1.73 7.74 -19.60
C LYS A 89 -2.57 6.81 -20.47
N VAL A 90 -3.77 7.27 -20.79
CA VAL A 90 -4.69 6.62 -21.72
C VAL A 90 -5.09 7.67 -22.76
N THR A 91 -4.93 7.35 -24.02
CA THR A 91 -5.34 8.22 -25.13
C THR A 91 -6.78 7.95 -25.52
N ASP A 92 -7.45 8.96 -26.09
CA ASP A 92 -8.82 8.77 -26.56
C ASP A 92 -8.87 7.76 -27.73
N GLU A 93 -7.81 7.67 -28.54
CA GLU A 93 -7.67 6.63 -29.58
C GLU A 93 -7.70 5.21 -28.99
N GLN A 94 -6.99 4.96 -27.88
CA GLN A 94 -7.02 3.65 -27.22
C GLN A 94 -8.45 3.31 -26.73
N VAL A 95 -9.16 4.29 -26.17
CA VAL A 95 -10.54 4.12 -25.70
C VAL A 95 -11.48 3.78 -26.86
N ILE A 96 -11.39 4.54 -27.96
CA ILE A 96 -12.21 4.34 -29.16
C ILE A 96 -11.94 2.98 -29.80
N ASN A 97 -10.67 2.57 -29.90
CA ASN A 97 -10.30 1.28 -30.47
C ASN A 97 -10.89 0.11 -29.67
N ILE A 98 -10.88 0.19 -28.34
CA ILE A 98 -11.53 -0.82 -27.48
C ILE A 98 -13.05 -0.80 -27.64
N TYR A 99 -13.66 0.37 -27.72
CA TYR A 99 -15.11 0.49 -27.95
C TYR A 99 -15.53 -0.15 -29.28
N GLU A 100 -14.88 0.21 -30.38
CA GLU A 100 -15.22 -0.32 -31.71
C GLU A 100 -14.96 -1.84 -31.80
N ALA A 101 -13.89 -2.35 -31.18
CA ALA A 101 -13.62 -3.78 -31.12
C ALA A 101 -14.70 -4.59 -30.37
N ASN A 102 -15.44 -3.96 -29.46
CA ASN A 102 -16.43 -4.62 -28.62
C ASN A 102 -17.88 -4.16 -28.89
N LYS A 103 -18.10 -3.31 -29.90
CA LYS A 103 -19.39 -2.66 -30.18
C LYS A 103 -20.56 -3.64 -30.35
N VAL A 104 -20.31 -4.80 -30.98
CA VAL A 104 -21.31 -5.87 -31.17
C VAL A 104 -21.75 -6.49 -29.84
N GLN A 105 -20.87 -6.50 -28.83
CA GLN A 105 -21.17 -7.01 -27.49
C GLN A 105 -21.83 -5.93 -26.63
N LEU A 106 -21.53 -4.65 -26.91
CA LEU A 106 -22.05 -3.50 -26.18
C LEU A 106 -23.49 -3.13 -26.56
N LYS A 107 -24.01 -3.55 -27.73
CA LYS A 107 -25.37 -3.38 -28.31
C LYS A 107 -26.23 -2.22 -27.77
N ASN A 108 -26.65 -2.29 -26.52
CA ASN A 108 -27.63 -1.40 -25.88
C ASN A 108 -26.99 -0.31 -24.99
N ILE A 109 -25.66 -0.30 -24.84
CA ILE A 109 -24.93 0.72 -24.08
C ILE A 109 -24.52 1.82 -25.06
N SER A 110 -24.96 3.05 -24.78
CA SER A 110 -24.61 4.18 -25.63
C SER A 110 -23.12 4.58 -25.46
N PRO A 111 -22.50 5.20 -26.47
CA PRO A 111 -21.11 5.68 -26.36
C PRO A 111 -20.87 6.59 -25.15
N GLU A 112 -21.86 7.41 -24.78
CA GLU A 112 -21.77 8.35 -23.65
C GLU A 112 -21.62 7.62 -22.30
N ILE A 113 -22.11 6.38 -22.20
CA ILE A 113 -21.96 5.52 -21.03
C ILE A 113 -20.71 4.63 -21.15
N ALA A 114 -20.48 4.04 -22.34
CA ALA A 114 -19.42 3.08 -22.54
C ALA A 114 -18.01 3.70 -22.51
N LEU A 115 -17.81 4.84 -23.18
CA LEU A 115 -16.48 5.43 -23.34
C LEU A 115 -15.84 5.86 -22.00
N PRO A 116 -16.56 6.52 -21.05
CA PRO A 116 -15.99 6.82 -19.74
C PRO A 116 -15.59 5.57 -18.95
N GLN A 117 -16.42 4.52 -18.98
CA GLN A 117 -16.14 3.27 -18.29
C GLN A 117 -14.92 2.55 -18.88
N ILE A 118 -14.80 2.51 -20.20
CA ILE A 118 -13.63 1.96 -20.89
C ILE A 118 -12.37 2.75 -20.52
N LYS A 119 -12.45 4.08 -20.50
CA LYS A 119 -11.33 4.95 -20.11
C LYS A 119 -10.88 4.71 -18.67
N GLU A 120 -11.82 4.56 -17.75
CA GLU A 120 -11.53 4.24 -16.35
C GLU A 120 -10.83 2.89 -16.21
N GLN A 121 -11.35 1.85 -16.86
CA GLN A 121 -10.74 0.52 -16.83
C GLN A 121 -9.34 0.50 -17.45
N LEU A 122 -9.15 1.17 -18.59
CA LEU A 122 -7.83 1.33 -19.21
C LEU A 122 -6.86 2.08 -18.30
N LEU A 123 -7.34 3.11 -17.59
CA LEU A 123 -6.49 3.86 -16.66
C LEU A 123 -6.05 2.98 -15.49
N LEU A 124 -6.96 2.19 -14.91
CA LEU A 124 -6.64 1.22 -13.85
C LEU A 124 -5.61 0.18 -14.32
N GLN A 125 -5.78 -0.35 -15.54
CA GLN A 125 -4.81 -1.27 -16.13
C GLN A 125 -3.44 -0.61 -16.31
N GLN A 126 -3.40 0.63 -16.82
CA GLN A 126 -2.15 1.35 -17.00
C GLN A 126 -1.47 1.67 -15.66
N VAL A 127 -2.23 2.01 -14.62
CA VAL A 127 -1.68 2.17 -13.27
C VAL A 127 -1.00 0.89 -12.80
N ASN A 128 -1.63 -0.26 -12.96
CA ASN A 128 -1.01 -1.53 -12.59
C ASN A 128 0.25 -1.84 -13.42
N PHE A 129 0.24 -1.53 -14.72
CA PHE A 129 1.41 -1.67 -15.58
C PHE A 129 2.58 -0.78 -15.12
N GLU A 130 2.31 0.49 -14.79
CA GLU A 130 3.34 1.41 -14.29
C GLU A 130 3.92 0.97 -12.92
N LYS A 131 3.12 0.33 -12.05
CA LYS A 131 3.64 -0.29 -10.83
C LYS A 131 4.64 -1.39 -11.14
N ILE A 132 4.29 -2.31 -12.04
CA ILE A 132 5.16 -3.42 -12.45
C ILE A 132 6.45 -2.88 -13.09
N ASN A 133 6.35 -1.90 -13.98
CA ASN A 133 7.52 -1.27 -14.59
C ASN A 133 8.46 -0.64 -13.56
N TYR A 134 7.89 0.05 -12.57
CA TYR A 134 8.69 0.63 -11.50
C TYR A 134 9.37 -0.46 -10.67
N ILE A 135 8.66 -1.53 -10.29
CA ILE A 135 9.24 -2.67 -9.57
C ILE A 135 10.38 -3.30 -10.37
N ASN A 136 10.18 -3.55 -11.67
CA ASN A 136 11.22 -4.06 -12.55
C ASN A 136 12.44 -3.13 -12.60
N SER A 137 12.22 -1.82 -12.65
CA SER A 137 13.31 -0.84 -12.60
C SER A 137 14.10 -0.89 -11.29
N LEU A 138 13.45 -1.22 -10.16
CA LEU A 138 14.15 -1.43 -8.88
C LEU A 138 14.95 -2.72 -8.90
N ILE A 139 14.39 -3.81 -9.46
CA ILE A 139 15.08 -5.10 -9.62
C ILE A 139 16.39 -4.91 -10.38
N GLU A 140 16.36 -4.15 -11.48
CA GLU A 140 17.54 -3.82 -12.27
C GLU A 140 18.48 -2.88 -11.53
N LYS A 141 17.97 -1.74 -11.03
CA LYS A 141 18.78 -0.69 -10.38
C LYS A 141 19.58 -1.21 -9.19
N TYR A 142 19.00 -2.13 -8.41
CA TYR A 142 19.63 -2.69 -7.21
C TYR A 142 20.18 -4.12 -7.42
N ASN A 143 20.18 -4.63 -8.66
CA ASN A 143 20.60 -6.00 -8.98
C ASN A 143 19.96 -7.05 -8.06
N LEU A 144 18.66 -6.89 -7.76
CA LEU A 144 17.96 -7.70 -6.76
C LEU A 144 17.97 -9.19 -7.11
N ASN A 145 18.02 -9.52 -8.40
CA ASN A 145 18.14 -10.91 -8.86
C ASN A 145 19.45 -11.57 -8.39
N ASP A 146 20.55 -10.85 -8.35
CA ASP A 146 21.84 -11.41 -7.92
C ASP A 146 21.93 -11.50 -6.40
N ILE A 147 21.37 -10.51 -5.70
CA ILE A 147 21.17 -10.57 -4.25
C ILE A 147 20.33 -11.80 -3.89
N PHE A 148 19.20 -12.01 -4.58
CA PHE A 148 18.32 -13.15 -4.36
C PHE A 148 19.02 -14.51 -4.62
N LYS A 149 19.78 -14.62 -5.71
CA LYS A 149 20.59 -15.82 -6.01
C LYS A 149 21.59 -16.12 -4.89
N SER A 150 22.22 -15.09 -4.32
CA SER A 150 23.20 -15.28 -3.24
C SER A 150 22.58 -16.00 -2.03
N TYR A 151 21.40 -15.58 -1.59
CA TYR A 151 20.69 -16.23 -0.48
C TYR A 151 20.21 -17.64 -0.85
N SER A 152 19.69 -17.82 -2.07
CA SER A 152 19.23 -19.14 -2.55
C SER A 152 20.37 -20.18 -2.60
N ASN A 153 21.59 -19.74 -2.94
CA ASN A 153 22.75 -20.62 -2.96
C ASN A 153 23.25 -20.92 -1.54
N THR A 154 23.22 -19.93 -0.63
CA THR A 154 23.57 -20.12 0.79
C THR A 154 22.67 -21.18 1.46
N LEU A 155 21.35 -21.08 1.27
CA LEU A 155 20.38 -22.04 1.81
C LEU A 155 20.64 -23.47 1.31
N LYS A 156 20.94 -23.64 0.02
CA LYS A 156 21.29 -24.95 -0.57
C LYS A 156 22.60 -25.55 -0.02
N VAL A 157 23.52 -24.70 0.43
CA VAL A 157 24.78 -25.15 1.04
C VAL A 157 24.53 -25.61 2.47
N GLU A 158 23.75 -24.86 3.25
CA GLU A 158 23.42 -25.20 4.65
C GLU A 158 22.68 -26.55 4.73
N GLU A 159 21.66 -26.78 3.90
CA GLU A 159 20.91 -28.04 3.85
C GLU A 159 21.81 -29.25 3.52
N LYS A 160 22.75 -29.10 2.57
CA LYS A 160 23.72 -30.17 2.23
C LYS A 160 24.71 -30.46 3.35
N THR A 161 24.99 -29.49 4.21
CA THR A 161 25.95 -29.62 5.31
C THR A 161 25.28 -30.29 6.51
N GLU A 162 24.02 -29.97 6.81
CA GLU A 162 23.22 -30.64 7.84
C GLU A 162 22.97 -32.12 7.51
N ILE A 163 22.64 -32.46 6.26
CA ILE A 163 22.43 -33.85 5.82
C ILE A 163 23.72 -34.69 5.98
N LYS A 164 24.90 -34.10 5.78
CA LYS A 164 26.18 -34.80 5.96
C LYS A 164 26.53 -35.03 7.44
N ASN A 165 26.15 -34.10 8.32
CA ASN A 165 26.45 -34.19 9.74
C ASN A 165 25.50 -35.14 10.49
N ASN A 166 24.26 -35.32 10.02
CA ASN A 166 23.29 -36.27 10.60
C ASN A 166 23.43 -37.73 10.10
N LYS A 167 24.34 -38.00 9.16
CA LYS A 167 24.65 -39.35 8.64
C LYS A 167 25.89 -40.01 9.27
N LYS A 168 26.38 -39.47 10.38
CA LYS A 168 27.58 -39.93 11.09
C LYS A 168 27.23 -40.25 12.53
#